data_AF-A0AAD7EXE8-F1
#
_entry.id   AF-A0AAD7EXE8-F1
#
_cell.length_a   1.000
_cell.length_b   1.000
_cell.length_c   1.000
_cell.angle_alpha   90.00
_cell.angle_beta   90.00
_cell.angle_gamma   90.00
#
_symmetry.space_group_name_H-M   'P 1'
#
loop_
_entity.id
_entity.type
_entity.pdbx_description
1 polymer ?
#
loop_
_entity_poly.entity_id
_entity_poly.type
_entity_poly.pdbx_seq_one_letter_code
_entity_poly.pdbx_strand_id
1 'polypeptide(L)'
;MLPRIPVSCPRLASTRSHTFKAFYATIRSLRQAAPDPEDIPPSDNDFIVSILRANPSLRDTRSYLASFGPRPKPVSAPSADRVPAASKDLSSVQSIPVALEHPKPSPVLSSILDPVVKRTALVKLQGPFTDVQLDSIARGMVYLEKLGLVSVIVVDNDTLARGEQDERSTLIEETMRIVTALEKQGARARPVLGAVARLGPKPGDEDVAESPEFTPPEAHTFPSDLVPIRSALCAGEIPVIPPFALDSFCRSVRVDSNDVLGALARGMVEAAEIDNAQPSASSDLLPSSDVDLTPLRLMIINREGGVPSYARSGYPHLLINLSSEYSHIHDTFHDPWHNTNPTALSNLALAQTCLTYMPPTSSAVMVSHRSPSSLIANLITNKPALSSSLPHALLQGNRRLTAHTPTLLRRGLPIRVLRTTSDIDRAKMNALLEQSFGRTLDEHAFYQRLEHSLDFVIVAGDYVGAAIVTNEPSKSAEPISYLDKFAVLPSHQGDGTVDFLWVALHDESYGLGHPFSANPNGGKGGVGEGRDLVWRSRANNPVNKWYFERSSGHTRMGSWVLFWCDAEKRLKLEQARRLNAGMSYVEEWEKGRLGRWADVVEKIPSAWK
;
A
#
# COMPACT_ATOMS: atom_id res chain seq x y z
N MET A 1 -7.43 81.54 42.33
CA MET A 1 -7.26 82.00 40.93
C MET A 1 -7.41 80.80 40.02
N LEU A 2 -8.33 80.65 39.08
CA LEU A 2 -9.72 81.09 38.84
C LEU A 2 -10.34 79.91 38.02
N PRO A 3 -11.65 79.64 38.12
CA PRO A 3 -12.32 78.43 37.59
C PRO A 3 -12.96 78.64 36.20
N ARG A 4 -13.51 77.58 35.58
CA ARG A 4 -14.85 77.56 34.90
C ARG A 4 -15.12 76.28 34.07
N ILE A 5 -16.25 75.64 34.35
CA ILE A 5 -17.14 74.79 33.51
C ILE A 5 -17.93 75.74 32.54
N PRO A 6 -18.74 75.39 31.48
CA PRO A 6 -19.22 74.11 30.90
C PRO A 6 -19.22 73.94 29.34
N VAL A 7 -19.52 72.69 28.90
CA VAL A 7 -20.42 72.22 27.79
C VAL A 7 -20.29 72.77 26.35
N SER A 8 -20.11 71.87 25.35
CA SER A 8 -21.02 71.66 24.19
C SER A 8 -20.40 70.78 23.07
N CYS A 9 -21.10 69.73 22.60
CA CYS A 9 -21.56 69.59 21.19
C CYS A 9 -22.33 68.27 20.91
N PRO A 10 -23.25 68.24 19.92
CA PRO A 10 -24.33 67.25 19.78
C PRO A 10 -24.20 66.30 18.55
N ARG A 11 -25.24 65.47 18.37
CA ARG A 11 -25.45 64.29 17.50
C ARG A 11 -25.91 64.57 16.03
N LEU A 12 -25.83 63.50 15.20
CA LEU A 12 -26.57 63.11 13.96
C LEU A 12 -26.10 63.75 12.62
N ALA A 13 -26.08 63.12 11.43
CA ALA A 13 -26.41 61.79 10.88
C ALA A 13 -25.87 61.72 9.41
N SER A 14 -25.67 60.54 8.80
CA SER A 14 -26.05 60.26 7.39
C SER A 14 -25.82 58.80 6.94
N THR A 15 -26.92 58.16 6.53
CA THR A 15 -27.10 57.19 5.42
C THR A 15 -26.29 55.90 5.34
N ARG A 16 -26.95 54.80 5.74
CA ARG A 16 -26.73 53.44 5.20
C ARG A 16 -27.39 53.32 3.81
N SER A 17 -26.61 52.93 2.79
CA SER A 17 -27.14 52.36 1.55
C SER A 17 -26.85 50.87 1.53
N HIS A 18 -27.92 50.07 1.49
CA HIS A 18 -27.88 48.61 1.35
C HIS A 18 -27.41 48.23 -0.05
N THR A 19 -26.43 47.33 -0.15
CA THR A 19 -26.25 46.45 -1.32
C THR A 19 -26.15 45.00 -0.84
N PHE A 20 -26.94 44.18 -1.51
CA PHE A 20 -27.26 42.78 -1.21
C PHE A 20 -26.03 41.89 -1.00
N LYS A 21 -25.88 41.32 0.21
CA LYS A 21 -25.09 40.09 0.40
C LYS A 21 -25.99 38.89 0.11
N ALA A 22 -25.70 38.17 -0.95
CA ALA A 22 -26.33 36.89 -1.24
C ALA A 22 -26.06 35.90 -0.10
N PHE A 23 -27.13 35.44 0.55
CA PHE A 23 -27.13 34.37 1.53
C PHE A 23 -26.96 33.03 0.82
N TYR A 24 -25.75 32.47 0.85
CA TYR A 24 -25.55 31.01 0.87
C TYR A 24 -24.82 30.67 2.15
N ALA A 25 -25.52 30.83 3.28
CA ALA A 25 -25.10 30.28 4.55
C ALA A 25 -25.30 28.76 4.48
N THR A 26 -24.21 28.04 4.25
CA THR A 26 -24.15 26.58 4.39
C THR A 26 -24.52 26.20 5.82
N ILE A 27 -25.73 25.68 6.00
CA ILE A 27 -26.21 25.08 7.25
C ILE A 27 -25.35 23.84 7.54
N ARG A 28 -24.18 24.03 8.17
CA ARG A 28 -23.33 22.93 8.68
C ARG A 28 -22.93 23.09 10.15
N SER A 29 -23.26 24.21 10.80
CA SER A 29 -22.81 24.48 12.17
C SER A 29 -23.80 24.09 13.28
N LEU A 30 -24.83 23.29 12.99
CA LEU A 30 -25.81 22.83 14.01
C LEU A 30 -25.97 21.31 14.05
N ARG A 31 -24.98 20.53 13.60
CA ARG A 31 -24.88 19.13 14.01
C ARG A 31 -24.02 19.06 15.25
N GLN A 32 -24.65 18.72 16.38
CA GLN A 32 -23.95 18.13 17.52
C GLN A 32 -23.00 17.05 16.99
N ALA A 33 -21.75 17.05 17.48
CA ALA A 33 -20.81 15.98 17.19
C ALA A 33 -21.48 14.65 17.55
N ALA A 34 -21.59 13.75 16.58
CA ALA A 34 -22.02 12.39 16.87
C ALA A 34 -21.05 11.79 17.90
N PRO A 35 -21.54 11.01 18.88
CA PRO A 35 -20.66 10.28 19.78
C PRO A 35 -19.75 9.35 18.96
N ASP A 36 -18.52 9.14 19.43
CA ASP A 36 -17.58 8.19 18.85
C ASP A 36 -18.25 6.81 18.72
N PRO A 37 -18.08 6.09 17.59
CA PRO A 37 -18.84 4.87 17.28
C PRO A 37 -18.43 3.63 18.09
N GLU A 38 -17.72 3.78 19.21
CA GLU A 38 -17.17 2.65 19.99
C GLU A 38 -18.21 1.87 20.81
N ASP A 39 -19.49 2.29 20.86
CA ASP A 39 -20.51 1.69 21.76
C ASP A 39 -21.65 0.90 21.08
N ILE A 40 -21.59 0.60 19.78
CA ILE A 40 -22.64 -0.18 19.10
C ILE A 40 -22.13 -1.62 18.84
N PRO A 41 -22.79 -2.67 19.36
CA PRO A 41 -22.38 -4.05 19.05
C PRO A 41 -22.60 -4.32 17.55
N PRO A 42 -21.55 -4.71 16.80
CA PRO A 42 -21.64 -4.83 15.36
C PRO A 42 -22.33 -6.14 14.94
N SER A 43 -23.49 -6.01 14.29
CA SER A 43 -24.17 -7.08 13.53
C SER A 43 -23.50 -7.34 12.18
N ASP A 44 -23.87 -8.39 11.44
CA ASP A 44 -23.39 -8.68 10.06
C ASP A 44 -23.49 -7.48 9.10
N ASN A 45 -24.37 -6.51 9.39
CA ASN A 45 -24.42 -5.24 8.66
C ASN A 45 -23.10 -4.46 8.70
N ASP A 46 -22.28 -4.60 9.74
CA ASP A 46 -21.00 -3.89 9.88
C ASP A 46 -19.96 -4.38 8.86
N PHE A 47 -19.99 -5.67 8.49
CA PHE A 47 -19.15 -6.19 7.42
C PHE A 47 -19.47 -5.51 6.09
N ILE A 48 -20.75 -5.49 5.70
CA ILE A 48 -21.21 -4.85 4.46
C ILE A 48 -20.93 -3.34 4.51
N VAL A 49 -21.20 -2.69 5.65
CA VAL A 49 -20.92 -1.27 5.84
C VAL A 49 -19.41 -0.98 5.73
N SER A 50 -18.54 -1.85 6.24
CA SER A 50 -17.09 -1.70 6.12
C SER A 50 -16.62 -1.78 4.65
N ILE A 51 -17.20 -2.69 3.87
CA ILE A 51 -16.95 -2.80 2.42
C ILE A 51 -17.45 -1.56 1.68
N LEU A 52 -18.66 -1.09 2.01
CA LEU A 52 -19.23 0.13 1.41
C LEU A 52 -18.41 1.38 1.78
N ARG A 53 -17.92 1.48 3.01
CA ARG A 53 -17.04 2.56 3.47
C ARG A 53 -15.72 2.59 2.69
N ALA A 54 -15.22 1.42 2.26
CA ALA A 54 -14.02 1.33 1.43
C ALA A 54 -14.20 1.98 0.05
N ASN A 55 -15.44 2.18 -0.42
CA ASN A 55 -15.79 2.78 -1.72
C ASN A 55 -14.90 2.25 -2.88
N PRO A 56 -14.86 0.93 -3.10
CA PRO A 56 -13.98 0.35 -4.11
C PRO A 56 -14.37 0.84 -5.50
N SER A 57 -13.38 1.17 -6.33
CA SER A 57 -13.65 1.45 -7.74
C SER A 57 -13.96 0.17 -8.51
N LEU A 58 -14.56 0.30 -9.70
CA LEU A 58 -14.78 -0.85 -10.61
C LEU A 58 -13.47 -1.58 -10.93
N ARG A 59 -12.36 -0.83 -11.02
CA ARG A 59 -11.03 -1.39 -11.23
C ARG A 59 -10.55 -2.19 -10.03
N ASP A 60 -10.74 -1.66 -8.83
CA ASP A 60 -10.31 -2.32 -7.59
C ASP A 60 -11.08 -3.63 -7.39
N THR A 61 -12.38 -3.60 -7.68
CA THR A 61 -13.23 -4.81 -7.65
C THR A 61 -12.74 -5.87 -8.64
N ARG A 62 -12.39 -5.47 -9.87
CA ARG A 62 -11.80 -6.39 -10.86
C ARG A 62 -10.46 -6.95 -10.42
N SER A 63 -9.61 -6.12 -9.79
CA SER A 63 -8.31 -6.56 -9.27
C SER A 63 -8.47 -7.57 -8.14
N TYR A 64 -9.39 -7.30 -7.20
CA TYR A 64 -9.72 -8.22 -6.13
C TYR A 64 -10.25 -9.55 -6.69
N LEU A 65 -11.19 -9.52 -7.64
CA LEU A 65 -11.70 -10.73 -8.29
C LEU A 65 -10.63 -11.48 -9.10
N ALA A 66 -9.62 -10.80 -9.65
CA ALA A 66 -8.51 -11.48 -10.32
C ALA A 66 -7.62 -12.26 -9.33
N SER A 67 -7.49 -11.75 -8.10
CA SER A 67 -6.67 -12.37 -7.04
C SER A 67 -7.41 -13.47 -6.27
N PHE A 68 -8.70 -13.24 -5.97
CA PHE A 68 -9.54 -14.05 -5.07
C PHE A 68 -10.73 -14.72 -5.76
N GLY A 69 -11.01 -14.40 -7.03
CA GLY A 69 -12.09 -15.03 -7.79
C GLY A 69 -11.72 -16.41 -8.34
N PRO A 70 -12.71 -17.21 -8.75
CA PRO A 70 -12.51 -18.57 -9.20
C PRO A 70 -11.75 -18.57 -10.53
N ARG A 71 -10.63 -19.29 -10.59
CA ARG A 71 -9.84 -19.43 -11.82
C ARG A 71 -10.47 -20.54 -12.68
N PRO A 72 -10.99 -20.26 -13.89
CA PRO A 72 -11.38 -21.33 -14.80
C PRO A 72 -10.12 -22.09 -15.21
N LYS A 73 -10.04 -23.39 -14.89
CA LYS A 73 -8.99 -24.26 -15.43
C LYS A 73 -9.15 -24.31 -16.96
N PRO A 74 -8.09 -24.15 -17.76
CA PRO A 74 -8.18 -24.37 -19.19
C PRO A 74 -8.57 -25.83 -19.43
N VAL A 75 -9.68 -26.06 -20.12
CA VAL A 75 -10.11 -27.39 -20.52
C VAL A 75 -9.06 -27.91 -21.50
N SER A 76 -8.28 -28.91 -21.10
CA SER A 76 -7.42 -29.65 -22.02
C SER A 76 -8.32 -30.22 -23.12
N ALA A 77 -8.03 -29.88 -24.38
CA ALA A 77 -8.77 -30.41 -25.52
C ALA A 77 -8.80 -31.95 -25.46
N PRO A 78 -9.94 -32.60 -25.79
CA PRO A 78 -10.03 -34.05 -25.75
C PRO A 78 -9.05 -34.62 -26.78
N SER A 79 -8.04 -35.34 -26.31
CA SER A 79 -7.16 -36.13 -27.15
C SER A 79 -7.99 -37.21 -27.84
N ALA A 80 -8.05 -37.14 -29.17
CA ALA A 80 -8.75 -38.08 -30.03
C ALA A 80 -8.27 -39.52 -29.82
N ASP A 81 -9.24 -40.43 -29.71
CA ASP A 81 -9.24 -41.86 -30.03
C ASP A 81 -7.94 -42.65 -29.84
N ARG A 82 -7.87 -43.38 -28.71
CA ARG A 82 -7.23 -44.70 -28.68
C ARG A 82 -8.30 -45.76 -28.43
N VAL A 83 -8.62 -46.51 -29.49
CA VAL A 83 -9.45 -47.71 -29.45
C VAL A 83 -8.79 -48.76 -28.54
N PRO A 84 -9.50 -49.36 -27.57
CA PRO A 84 -8.96 -50.49 -26.83
C PRO A 84 -9.13 -51.78 -27.66
N ALA A 85 -8.02 -52.48 -27.89
CA ALA A 85 -8.01 -53.82 -28.44
C ALA A 85 -8.59 -54.81 -27.41
N ALA A 86 -9.52 -55.64 -27.87
CA ALA A 86 -10.14 -56.68 -27.08
C ALA A 86 -9.19 -57.85 -26.81
N SER A 87 -9.09 -58.27 -25.54
CA SER A 87 -8.76 -59.64 -25.18
C SER A 87 -9.76 -60.14 -24.14
N LYS A 88 -10.38 -61.27 -24.49
CA LYS A 88 -11.23 -62.08 -23.61
C LYS A 88 -10.33 -62.77 -22.59
N ASP A 89 -10.77 -62.84 -21.34
CA ASP A 89 -10.82 -64.11 -20.62
C ASP A 89 -11.81 -64.05 -19.45
N LEU A 90 -12.58 -65.13 -19.33
CA LEU A 90 -13.61 -65.38 -18.33
C LEU A 90 -13.00 -66.20 -17.19
N SER A 91 -13.32 -65.79 -15.95
CA SER A 91 -13.76 -66.63 -14.81
C SER A 91 -13.11 -66.29 -13.46
N SER A 92 -13.90 -65.70 -12.56
CA SER A 92 -14.22 -66.25 -11.23
C SER A 92 -15.03 -65.23 -10.42
N VAL A 93 -15.94 -65.75 -9.62
CA VAL A 93 -17.07 -65.09 -8.96
C VAL A 93 -16.79 -65.01 -7.44
N GLN A 94 -17.34 -63.97 -6.79
CA GLN A 94 -17.48 -63.68 -5.34
C GLN A 94 -16.26 -63.03 -4.64
N SER A 95 -16.37 -61.96 -3.83
CA SER A 95 -17.50 -61.33 -3.14
C SER A 95 -17.18 -59.86 -2.78
N ILE A 96 -18.20 -58.99 -2.81
CA ILE A 96 -18.12 -57.56 -2.42
C ILE A 96 -18.63 -57.41 -0.97
N PRO A 97 -17.96 -56.67 -0.08
CA PRO A 97 -18.63 -55.94 0.98
C PRO A 97 -18.89 -54.50 0.52
N VAL A 98 -20.16 -54.11 0.56
CA VAL A 98 -20.64 -52.75 0.26
C VAL A 98 -20.08 -51.79 1.31
N ALA A 99 -19.06 -51.01 0.93
CA ALA A 99 -18.72 -49.77 1.61
C ALA A 99 -19.55 -48.65 0.98
N LEU A 100 -20.38 -47.99 1.79
CA LEU A 100 -21.18 -46.84 1.41
C LEU A 100 -20.25 -45.66 1.06
N GLU A 101 -19.80 -45.60 -0.19
CA GLU A 101 -19.17 -44.40 -0.74
C GLU A 101 -20.23 -43.30 -0.84
N HIS A 102 -20.08 -42.28 -0.01
CA HIS A 102 -20.81 -41.04 -0.18
C HIS A 102 -20.35 -40.41 -1.50
N PRO A 103 -21.25 -40.05 -2.42
CA PRO A 103 -20.86 -39.49 -3.71
C PRO A 103 -20.16 -38.15 -3.49
N LYS A 104 -18.85 -38.10 -3.80
CA LYS A 104 -18.06 -36.88 -3.76
C LYS A 104 -18.60 -35.90 -4.83
N PRO A 105 -18.87 -34.63 -4.49
CA PRO A 105 -19.40 -33.66 -5.44
C PRO A 105 -18.39 -33.35 -6.54
N SER A 106 -18.89 -33.12 -7.76
CA SER A 106 -18.06 -32.75 -8.91
C SER A 106 -17.28 -31.44 -8.66
N PRO A 107 -16.09 -31.25 -9.27
CA PRO A 107 -15.25 -30.06 -9.06
C PRO A 107 -15.94 -28.75 -9.49
N VAL A 108 -16.95 -28.84 -10.35
CA VAL A 108 -17.81 -27.72 -10.74
C VAL A 108 -18.73 -27.32 -9.58
N LEU A 109 -19.31 -28.28 -8.86
CA LEU A 109 -20.13 -28.03 -7.68
C LEU A 109 -19.31 -27.41 -6.54
N SER A 110 -18.07 -27.83 -6.31
CA SER A 110 -17.21 -27.19 -5.29
C SER A 110 -16.84 -25.75 -5.64
N SER A 111 -16.68 -25.42 -6.93
CA SER A 111 -16.43 -24.06 -7.39
C SER A 111 -17.68 -23.16 -7.34
N ILE A 112 -18.87 -23.78 -7.33
CA ILE A 112 -20.16 -23.13 -7.13
C ILE A 112 -20.46 -22.93 -5.64
N LEU A 113 -20.02 -23.87 -4.78
CA LEU A 113 -20.24 -23.85 -3.35
C LEU A 113 -19.27 -22.92 -2.60
N ASP A 114 -18.00 -22.83 -3.03
CA ASP A 114 -17.01 -21.88 -2.52
C ASP A 114 -16.45 -21.03 -3.69
N PRO A 115 -17.06 -19.87 -3.98
CA PRO A 115 -16.67 -19.06 -5.13
C PRO A 115 -15.35 -18.29 -4.95
N VAL A 116 -14.74 -18.33 -3.76
CA VAL A 116 -13.56 -17.52 -3.42
C VAL A 116 -12.33 -18.42 -3.27
N VAL A 117 -11.28 -18.12 -4.04
CA VAL A 117 -9.98 -18.79 -3.94
C VAL A 117 -9.27 -18.32 -2.68
N LYS A 118 -8.93 -19.26 -1.81
CA LYS A 118 -8.21 -19.01 -0.57
C LYS A 118 -6.75 -18.64 -0.87
N ARG A 119 -6.31 -17.50 -0.35
CA ARG A 119 -4.92 -17.02 -0.42
C ARG A 119 -4.35 -16.92 0.98
N THR A 120 -3.09 -17.28 1.14
CA THR A 120 -2.44 -17.17 2.45
C THR A 120 -2.00 -15.74 2.75
N ALA A 121 -2.02 -15.40 4.03
CA ALA A 121 -1.41 -14.19 4.58
C ALA A 121 -0.61 -14.52 5.83
N LEU A 122 0.47 -13.79 6.07
CA LEU A 122 1.20 -13.83 7.35
C LEU A 122 0.72 -12.69 8.24
N VAL A 123 0.47 -12.98 9.50
CA VAL A 123 0.00 -11.99 10.48
C VAL A 123 0.90 -12.03 11.71
N LYS A 124 1.54 -10.90 12.03
CA LYS A 124 2.18 -10.66 13.32
C LYS A 124 1.16 -10.04 14.26
N LEU A 125 0.86 -10.72 15.37
CA LEU A 125 0.00 -10.18 16.42
C LEU A 125 0.86 -9.76 17.61
N GLN A 126 1.10 -8.46 17.75
CA GLN A 126 2.04 -7.91 18.71
C GLN A 126 1.34 -7.39 19.97
N GLY A 127 1.29 -8.26 20.98
CA GLY A 127 0.66 -8.03 22.28
C GLY A 127 1.57 -7.35 23.30
N PRO A 128 1.11 -7.19 24.56
CA PRO A 128 -0.11 -7.77 25.11
C PRO A 128 -1.37 -6.95 24.79
N PHE A 129 -2.45 -7.64 24.43
CA PHE A 129 -3.77 -7.05 24.19
C PHE A 129 -4.74 -7.37 25.34
N THR A 130 -5.66 -6.44 25.58
CA THR A 130 -6.84 -6.69 26.44
C THR A 130 -7.88 -7.52 25.69
N ASP A 131 -8.79 -8.18 26.40
CA ASP A 131 -9.81 -9.04 25.76
C ASP A 131 -10.70 -8.27 24.78
N VAL A 132 -11.02 -7.01 25.09
CA VAL A 132 -11.79 -6.13 24.18
C VAL A 132 -11.03 -5.88 22.87
N GLN A 133 -9.71 -5.67 22.97
CA GLN A 133 -8.86 -5.46 21.81
C GLN A 133 -8.72 -6.75 20.99
N LEU A 134 -8.53 -7.90 21.64
CA LEU A 134 -8.51 -9.21 20.98
C LEU A 134 -9.83 -9.52 20.28
N ASP A 135 -10.97 -9.24 20.90
CA ASP A 135 -12.30 -9.39 20.30
C ASP A 135 -12.43 -8.52 19.03
N SER A 136 -11.89 -7.30 19.03
CA SER A 136 -11.86 -6.42 17.85
C SER A 136 -11.01 -6.99 16.71
N ILE A 137 -9.82 -7.48 17.04
CA ILE A 137 -8.90 -8.08 16.07
C ILE A 137 -9.50 -9.36 15.50
N ALA A 138 -10.02 -10.24 16.34
CA ALA A 138 -10.65 -11.50 15.96
C ALA A 138 -11.83 -11.27 15.00
N ARG A 139 -12.69 -10.27 15.24
CA ARG A 139 -13.73 -9.86 14.29
C ARG A 139 -13.16 -9.47 12.93
N GLY A 140 -12.09 -8.66 12.93
CA GLY A 140 -11.38 -8.29 11.70
C GLY A 140 -10.87 -9.51 10.94
N MET A 141 -10.32 -10.51 11.64
CA MET A 141 -9.80 -11.74 11.03
C MET A 141 -10.89 -12.61 10.41
N VAL A 142 -12.03 -12.77 11.09
CA VAL A 142 -13.21 -13.47 10.53
C VAL A 142 -13.67 -12.80 9.23
N TYR A 143 -13.66 -11.47 9.17
CA TYR A 143 -14.04 -10.74 7.95
C TYR A 143 -13.05 -10.94 6.80
N LEU A 144 -11.74 -11.05 7.07
CA LEU A 144 -10.75 -11.34 6.04
C LEU A 144 -10.85 -12.79 5.56
N GLU A 145 -11.14 -13.73 6.45
CA GLU A 145 -11.42 -15.14 6.11
C GLU A 145 -12.60 -15.25 5.14
N LYS A 146 -13.70 -14.52 5.42
CA LYS A 146 -14.87 -14.42 4.52
C LYS A 146 -14.54 -13.83 3.16
N LEU A 147 -13.49 -13.00 3.07
CA LEU A 147 -12.97 -12.42 1.81
C LEU A 147 -11.94 -13.33 1.12
N GLY A 148 -11.73 -14.56 1.61
CA GLY A 148 -10.82 -15.54 1.01
C GLY A 148 -9.36 -15.40 1.43
N LEU A 149 -9.06 -14.58 2.43
CA LEU A 149 -7.70 -14.49 2.99
C LEU A 149 -7.59 -15.39 4.20
N VAL A 150 -6.78 -16.45 4.10
CA VAL A 150 -6.52 -17.38 5.21
C VAL A 150 -5.21 -16.98 5.88
N SER A 151 -5.30 -16.56 7.13
CA SER A 151 -4.17 -15.99 7.87
C SER A 151 -3.41 -17.05 8.67
N VAL A 152 -2.08 -17.00 8.62
CA VAL A 152 -1.16 -17.68 9.54
C VAL A 152 -0.71 -16.66 10.56
N ILE A 153 -1.05 -16.86 11.84
CA ILE A 153 -0.82 -15.88 12.91
C ILE A 153 0.40 -16.31 13.72
N VAL A 154 1.40 -15.44 13.82
CA VAL A 154 2.52 -15.56 14.75
C VAL A 154 2.30 -14.60 15.91
N VAL A 155 2.31 -15.14 17.13
CA VAL A 155 2.08 -14.39 18.36
C VAL A 155 3.38 -13.76 18.83
N ASP A 156 3.34 -12.49 19.18
CA ASP A 156 4.45 -11.78 19.78
C ASP A 156 4.03 -11.08 21.07
N ASN A 157 4.94 -10.97 22.02
CA ASN A 157 4.72 -10.29 23.29
C ASN A 157 5.97 -9.50 23.67
N ASP A 158 5.89 -8.19 23.47
CA ASP A 158 7.01 -7.25 23.67
C ASP A 158 7.39 -7.10 25.15
N THR A 159 6.49 -7.43 26.07
CA THR A 159 6.71 -7.21 27.51
C THR A 159 7.52 -8.32 28.19
N LEU A 160 7.63 -9.49 27.55
CA LEU A 160 8.35 -10.63 28.10
C LEU A 160 9.82 -10.58 27.72
N ALA A 161 10.70 -10.35 28.69
CA ALA A 161 12.14 -10.49 28.49
C ALA A 161 12.51 -11.93 28.12
N ARG A 162 13.57 -12.10 27.32
CA ARG A 162 14.06 -13.44 26.93
C ARG A 162 14.75 -14.08 28.15
N GLY A 163 14.47 -15.37 28.39
CA GLY A 163 15.15 -16.16 29.43
C GLY A 163 14.48 -16.14 30.81
N GLU A 164 13.25 -15.66 30.92
CA GLU A 164 12.43 -15.86 32.12
C GLU A 164 12.01 -17.33 32.24
N GLN A 165 11.93 -17.86 33.48
CA GLN A 165 11.72 -19.29 33.72
C GLN A 165 10.39 -19.83 33.16
N ASP A 166 9.36 -18.98 33.09
CA ASP A 166 8.00 -19.33 32.64
C ASP A 166 7.65 -18.75 31.26
N GLU A 167 8.65 -18.38 30.44
CA GLU A 167 8.39 -17.76 29.14
C GLU A 167 7.58 -18.67 28.19
N ARG A 168 7.84 -19.99 28.25
CA ARG A 168 7.20 -20.97 27.38
C ARG A 168 5.73 -21.16 27.75
N SER A 169 5.43 -21.34 29.03
CA SER A 169 4.05 -21.49 29.53
C SER A 169 3.24 -20.23 29.23
N THR A 170 3.80 -19.05 29.51
CA THR A 170 3.14 -17.77 29.26
C THR A 170 2.79 -17.56 27.78
N LEU A 171 3.71 -17.89 26.86
CA LEU A 171 3.44 -17.78 25.41
C LEU A 171 2.40 -18.80 24.93
N ILE A 172 2.40 -20.01 25.48
CA ILE A 172 1.38 -21.02 25.16
C ILE A 172 0.01 -20.54 25.66
N GLU A 173 -0.06 -20.00 26.87
CA GLU A 173 -1.29 -19.43 27.44
C GLU A 173 -1.83 -18.28 26.58
N GLU A 174 -0.97 -17.33 26.17
CA GLU A 174 -1.38 -16.23 25.30
C GLU A 174 -1.82 -16.75 23.91
N THR A 175 -1.13 -17.75 23.36
CA THR A 175 -1.53 -18.41 22.10
C THR A 175 -2.92 -19.02 22.23
N MET A 176 -3.18 -19.76 23.30
CA MET A 176 -4.49 -20.36 23.57
C MET A 176 -5.57 -19.30 23.81
N ARG A 177 -5.22 -18.18 24.45
CA ARG A 177 -6.13 -17.03 24.65
C ARG A 177 -6.56 -16.41 23.32
N ILE A 178 -5.62 -16.25 22.39
CA ILE A 178 -5.92 -15.73 21.04
C ILE A 178 -6.80 -16.72 20.26
N VAL A 179 -6.49 -18.01 20.30
CA VAL A 179 -7.33 -19.06 19.69
C VAL A 179 -8.75 -19.01 20.24
N THR A 180 -8.90 -18.93 21.57
CA THR A 180 -10.21 -18.83 22.23
C THR A 180 -10.98 -17.58 21.78
N ALA A 181 -10.29 -16.44 21.64
CA ALA A 181 -10.90 -15.19 21.16
C ALA A 181 -11.36 -15.30 19.69
N LEU A 182 -10.59 -15.97 18.82
CA LEU A 182 -10.96 -16.24 17.43
C LEU A 182 -12.18 -17.16 17.34
N GLU A 183 -12.17 -18.26 18.09
CA GLU A 183 -13.27 -19.22 18.15
C GLU A 183 -14.56 -18.59 18.67
N LYS A 184 -14.47 -17.73 19.68
CA LYS A 184 -15.61 -16.97 20.23
C LYS A 184 -16.28 -16.07 19.18
N GLN A 185 -15.51 -15.52 18.24
CA GLN A 185 -16.04 -14.70 17.14
C GLN A 185 -16.47 -15.54 15.92
N GLY A 186 -16.32 -16.86 15.97
CA GLY A 186 -16.75 -17.80 14.93
C GLY A 186 -15.69 -18.17 13.89
N ALA A 187 -14.42 -17.80 14.09
CA ALA A 187 -13.32 -18.32 13.28
C ALA A 187 -12.93 -19.73 13.74
N ARG A 188 -12.48 -20.58 12.81
CA ARG A 188 -11.87 -21.86 13.17
C ARG A 188 -10.38 -21.67 13.34
N ALA A 189 -9.88 -21.63 14.57
CA ALA A 189 -8.45 -21.45 14.85
C ALA A 189 -7.80 -22.76 15.34
N ARG A 190 -6.54 -23.00 14.96
CA ARG A 190 -5.78 -24.17 15.40
C ARG A 190 -4.47 -23.75 16.08
N PRO A 191 -4.25 -24.08 17.36
CA PRO A 191 -2.97 -23.83 18.01
C PRO A 191 -1.91 -24.80 17.48
N VAL A 192 -0.79 -24.28 16.97
CA VAL A 192 0.38 -25.05 16.54
C VAL A 192 1.50 -24.78 17.53
N LEU A 193 1.50 -25.50 18.66
CA LEU A 193 2.42 -25.26 19.78
C LEU A 193 3.84 -25.82 19.55
N GLY A 194 4.04 -26.58 18.47
CA GLY A 194 5.34 -27.10 18.07
C GLY A 194 6.23 -26.02 17.45
N ALA A 195 7.54 -26.23 17.48
CA ALA A 195 8.47 -25.36 16.76
C ALA A 195 8.35 -25.61 15.24
N VAL A 196 7.98 -24.57 14.50
CA VAL A 196 7.82 -24.60 13.04
C VAL A 196 9.06 -24.13 12.29
N ALA A 197 10.01 -23.53 13.01
CA ALA A 197 11.27 -23.01 12.47
C ALA A 197 12.47 -23.70 13.13
N ARG A 198 13.64 -23.55 12.52
CA ARG A 198 14.93 -24.05 13.00
C ARG A 198 15.88 -22.87 13.16
N LEU A 199 16.66 -22.88 14.24
CA LEU A 199 17.63 -21.83 14.53
C LEU A 199 18.91 -22.06 13.71
N GLY A 200 19.46 -20.97 13.19
CA GLY A 200 20.69 -20.95 12.40
C GLY A 200 20.44 -20.56 10.94
N PRO A 201 21.51 -20.16 10.22
CA PRO A 201 21.42 -19.86 8.79
C PRO A 201 20.97 -21.10 8.03
N LYS A 202 20.24 -20.88 6.93
CA LYS A 202 19.80 -22.00 6.10
C LYS A 202 21.01 -22.65 5.41
N PRO A 203 21.10 -23.99 5.36
CA PRO A 203 22.15 -24.66 4.62
C PRO A 203 22.12 -24.25 3.14
N GLY A 204 23.22 -23.66 2.64
CA GLY A 204 23.34 -23.15 1.27
C GLY A 204 23.30 -21.62 1.10
N ASP A 205 23.12 -20.86 2.18
CA ASP A 205 23.14 -19.38 2.15
C ASP A 205 24.51 -18.74 2.43
N GLU A 206 25.60 -19.50 2.29
CA GLU A 206 26.95 -18.99 2.57
C GLU A 206 27.29 -17.73 1.74
N ASP A 207 26.71 -17.59 0.54
CA ASP A 207 26.91 -16.45 -0.37
C ASP A 207 25.98 -15.25 -0.11
N VAL A 208 24.87 -15.43 0.63
CA VAL A 208 23.85 -14.37 0.85
C VAL A 208 24.23 -13.45 2.02
N ALA A 209 25.02 -13.96 2.95
CA ALA A 209 25.50 -13.23 4.13
C ALA A 209 26.45 -12.05 3.81
N GLU A 210 26.94 -11.94 2.57
CA GLU A 210 27.90 -10.91 2.14
C GLU A 210 27.24 -9.61 1.62
N SER A 211 25.91 -9.57 1.48
CA SER A 211 25.23 -8.34 1.02
C SER A 211 25.03 -7.34 2.18
N PRO A 212 25.57 -6.10 2.10
CA PRO A 212 25.50 -5.13 3.21
C PRO A 212 24.09 -4.55 3.44
N GLU A 213 23.15 -4.76 2.51
CA GLU A 213 21.80 -4.19 2.55
C GLU A 213 20.75 -5.13 3.16
N PHE A 214 21.07 -6.42 3.37
CA PHE A 214 20.09 -7.42 3.80
C PHE A 214 20.65 -8.34 4.89
N THR A 215 20.06 -8.27 6.09
CA THR A 215 20.36 -9.20 7.17
C THR A 215 19.38 -10.39 7.09
N PRO A 216 19.86 -11.61 6.79
CA PRO A 216 18.98 -12.77 6.76
C PRO A 216 18.45 -13.07 8.17
N PRO A 217 17.23 -13.62 8.29
CA PRO A 217 16.68 -14.00 9.58
C PRO A 217 17.53 -15.09 10.23
N GLU A 218 17.61 -15.08 11.57
CA GLU A 218 18.37 -16.09 12.33
C GLU A 218 17.69 -17.48 12.34
N ALA A 219 16.48 -17.57 11.80
CA ALA A 219 15.70 -18.79 11.68
C ALA A 219 15.41 -19.15 10.21
N HIS A 220 15.28 -20.45 9.95
CA HIS A 220 14.88 -20.99 8.66
C HIS A 220 13.81 -22.08 8.80
N THR A 221 13.17 -22.44 7.70
CA THR A 221 12.18 -23.52 7.64
C THR A 221 12.49 -24.45 6.46
N PHE A 222 12.10 -25.72 6.58
CA PHE A 222 12.03 -26.65 5.45
C PHE A 222 10.57 -26.95 5.08
N PRO A 223 10.29 -27.40 3.84
CA PRO A 223 8.94 -27.81 3.45
C PRO A 223 8.30 -28.87 4.37
N SER A 224 9.11 -29.72 5.02
CA SER A 224 8.66 -30.71 6.01
C SER A 224 8.13 -30.06 7.30
N ASP A 225 8.68 -28.91 7.70
CA ASP A 225 8.32 -28.22 8.93
C ASP A 225 6.97 -27.48 8.77
N LEU A 226 6.56 -27.21 7.53
CA LEU A 226 5.31 -26.52 7.17
C LEU A 226 4.10 -27.46 7.10
N VAL A 227 4.26 -28.77 7.28
CA VAL A 227 3.17 -29.77 7.21
C VAL A 227 2.00 -29.44 8.16
N PRO A 228 2.23 -29.04 9.44
CA PRO A 228 1.14 -28.66 10.34
C PRO A 228 0.37 -27.43 9.86
N ILE A 229 1.08 -26.44 9.30
CA ILE A 229 0.50 -25.20 8.77
C ILE A 229 -0.33 -25.53 7.51
N ARG A 230 0.23 -26.30 6.57
CA ARG A 230 -0.48 -26.76 5.38
C ARG A 230 -1.74 -27.54 5.74
N SER A 231 -1.66 -28.44 6.71
CA SER A 231 -2.82 -29.20 7.20
C SER A 231 -3.92 -28.30 7.76
N ALA A 232 -3.56 -27.27 8.54
CA ALA A 232 -4.52 -26.31 9.09
C ALA A 232 -5.19 -25.49 7.97
N LEU A 233 -4.39 -24.97 7.03
CA LEU A 233 -4.87 -24.17 5.92
C LEU A 233 -5.80 -24.96 4.99
N CYS A 234 -5.45 -26.21 4.66
CA CYS A 234 -6.32 -27.10 3.87
C CYS A 234 -7.64 -27.41 4.60
N ALA A 235 -7.64 -27.49 5.93
CA ALA A 235 -8.85 -27.65 6.73
C ALA A 235 -9.71 -26.38 6.80
N GLY A 236 -9.21 -25.25 6.26
CA GLY A 236 -9.83 -23.93 6.39
C GLY A 236 -9.77 -23.39 7.81
N GLU A 237 -8.69 -23.69 8.53
CA GLU A 237 -8.45 -23.21 9.89
C GLU A 237 -7.30 -22.19 9.91
N ILE A 238 -7.33 -21.28 10.87
CA ILE A 238 -6.31 -20.25 11.12
C ILE A 238 -5.25 -20.84 12.05
N PRO A 239 -4.05 -21.22 11.57
CA PRO A 239 -2.98 -21.66 12.45
C PRO A 239 -2.44 -20.49 13.29
N VAL A 240 -2.41 -20.67 14.61
CA VAL A 240 -1.84 -19.71 15.56
C VAL A 240 -0.58 -20.32 16.17
N ILE A 241 0.54 -19.62 15.99
CA ILE A 241 1.88 -20.15 16.21
C ILE A 241 2.62 -19.28 17.25
N PRO A 242 3.14 -19.86 18.34
CA PRO A 242 4.08 -19.18 19.22
C PRO A 242 5.48 -19.12 18.58
N PRO A 243 6.32 -18.14 18.94
CA PRO A 243 7.62 -17.92 18.30
C PRO A 243 8.69 -18.90 18.83
N PHE A 244 8.52 -20.19 18.53
CA PHE A 244 9.44 -21.27 18.90
C PHE A 244 10.19 -21.81 17.68
N ALA A 245 11.50 -22.02 17.84
CA ALA A 245 12.35 -22.69 16.87
C ALA A 245 13.06 -23.89 17.50
N LEU A 246 13.55 -24.81 16.65
CA LEU A 246 14.40 -25.92 17.03
C LEU A 246 15.88 -25.50 16.93
N ASP A 247 16.60 -25.58 18.03
CA ASP A 247 18.06 -25.49 18.05
C ASP A 247 18.70 -26.72 17.37
N SER A 248 19.99 -26.64 17.06
CA SER A 248 20.87 -27.73 16.60
C SER A 248 20.75 -29.03 17.41
N PHE A 249 20.46 -28.93 18.71
CA PHE A 249 20.20 -30.07 19.60
C PHE A 249 18.73 -30.55 19.60
N CYS A 250 17.91 -30.13 18.63
CA CYS A 250 16.47 -30.40 18.55
C CYS A 250 15.68 -29.93 19.79
N ARG A 251 16.18 -28.93 20.51
CA ARG A 251 15.49 -28.32 21.65
C ARG A 251 14.61 -27.17 21.15
N SER A 252 13.39 -27.11 21.65
CA SER A 252 12.48 -26.00 21.36
C SER A 252 12.88 -24.78 22.20
N VAL A 253 13.33 -23.72 21.55
CA VAL A 253 13.76 -22.46 22.14
C VAL A 253 12.89 -21.31 21.65
N ARG A 254 12.69 -20.28 22.48
CA ARG A 254 12.04 -19.04 22.06
C ARG A 254 12.99 -18.23 21.17
N VAL A 255 12.46 -17.74 20.06
CA VAL A 255 13.17 -16.87 19.10
C VAL A 255 12.37 -15.58 18.92
N ASP A 256 12.95 -14.58 18.27
CA ASP A 256 12.21 -13.41 17.84
C ASP A 256 11.05 -13.80 16.91
N SER A 257 9.90 -13.14 17.08
CA SER A 257 8.75 -13.36 16.19
C SER A 257 9.07 -12.93 14.76
N ASN A 258 9.95 -11.93 14.58
CA ASN A 258 10.35 -11.44 13.27
C ASN A 258 11.14 -12.50 12.49
N ASP A 259 12.05 -13.20 13.17
CA ASP A 259 12.84 -14.27 12.55
C ASP A 259 11.95 -15.43 12.12
N VAL A 260 10.98 -15.82 12.97
CA VAL A 260 10.01 -16.87 12.63
C VAL A 260 9.17 -16.46 11.41
N LEU A 261 8.69 -15.22 11.35
CA LEU A 261 7.94 -14.71 10.21
C LEU A 261 8.77 -14.61 8.92
N GLY A 262 10.02 -14.19 9.01
CA GLY A 262 10.96 -14.20 7.89
C GLY A 262 11.21 -15.62 7.37
N ALA A 263 11.42 -16.57 8.30
CA ALA A 263 11.62 -17.98 8.00
C ALA A 263 10.39 -18.62 7.35
N LEU A 264 9.19 -18.28 7.83
CA LEU A 264 7.92 -18.74 7.27
C LEU A 264 7.67 -18.14 5.88
N ALA A 265 7.89 -16.84 5.71
CA ALA A 265 7.73 -16.16 4.42
C ALA A 265 8.56 -16.84 3.33
N ARG A 266 9.84 -17.11 3.63
CA ARG A 266 10.73 -17.82 2.73
C ARG A 266 10.27 -19.26 2.46
N GLY A 267 10.05 -20.05 3.52
CA GLY A 267 9.71 -21.46 3.35
C GLY A 267 8.38 -21.70 2.65
N MET A 268 7.38 -20.82 2.87
CA MET A 268 6.09 -20.93 2.21
C MET A 268 6.17 -20.65 0.71
N VAL A 269 7.02 -19.70 0.31
CA VAL A 269 7.29 -19.43 -1.12
C VAL A 269 8.03 -20.60 -1.76
N GLU A 270 9.10 -21.10 -1.12
CA GLU A 270 9.86 -22.25 -1.62
C GLU A 270 9.01 -23.52 -1.72
N ALA A 271 8.15 -23.77 -0.73
CA ALA A 271 7.22 -24.91 -0.77
C ALA A 271 6.21 -24.77 -1.92
N ALA A 272 5.71 -23.56 -2.18
CA ALA A 272 4.82 -23.30 -3.31
C ALA A 272 5.54 -23.45 -4.67
N GLU A 273 6.82 -23.07 -4.77
CA GLU A 273 7.62 -23.28 -5.98
C GLU A 273 7.84 -24.77 -6.26
N ILE A 274 8.10 -25.58 -5.24
CA ILE A 274 8.23 -27.04 -5.37
C ILE A 274 6.92 -27.66 -5.86
N ASP A 275 5.78 -27.25 -5.27
CA ASP A 275 4.46 -27.73 -5.68
C ASP A 275 4.15 -27.37 -7.14
N ASN A 276 4.56 -26.18 -7.60
CA ASN A 276 4.40 -25.74 -8.99
C ASN A 276 5.33 -26.46 -9.96
N ALA A 277 6.55 -26.82 -9.53
CA ALA A 277 7.56 -27.49 -10.36
C ALA A 277 7.33 -29.00 -10.52
N GLN A 278 6.71 -29.63 -9.52
CA GLN A 278 6.32 -31.04 -9.53
C GLN A 278 4.77 -31.13 -9.52
N PRO A 279 4.08 -30.78 -10.62
CA PRO A 279 2.65 -31.05 -10.74
C PRO A 279 2.50 -32.57 -10.75
N SER A 280 2.21 -33.15 -9.58
CA SER A 280 2.25 -34.59 -9.38
C SER A 280 1.40 -35.31 -10.44
N ALA A 281 1.99 -36.26 -11.14
CA ALA A 281 1.29 -37.22 -12.02
C ALA A 281 0.30 -38.13 -11.28
N SER A 282 0.06 -37.88 -9.99
CA SER A 282 -0.91 -38.53 -9.11
C SER A 282 -2.04 -37.59 -8.67
N SER A 283 -2.34 -36.54 -9.44
CA SER A 283 -3.47 -35.61 -9.19
C SER A 283 -4.85 -36.21 -9.49
N ASP A 284 -4.95 -37.49 -9.86
CA ASP A 284 -6.21 -38.12 -10.29
C ASP A 284 -7.03 -38.78 -9.17
N LEU A 285 -6.57 -38.80 -7.90
CA LEU A 285 -7.27 -39.56 -6.85
C LEU A 285 -7.90 -38.76 -5.71
N LEU A 286 -7.59 -37.48 -5.50
CA LEU A 286 -8.27 -36.64 -4.51
C LEU A 286 -8.21 -35.16 -4.92
N PRO A 287 -9.33 -34.42 -5.00
CA PRO A 287 -9.29 -32.97 -5.03
C PRO A 287 -9.01 -32.49 -3.61
N SER A 288 -7.77 -32.67 -3.10
CA SER A 288 -7.37 -31.93 -1.92
C SER A 288 -7.39 -30.45 -2.29
N SER A 289 -8.15 -29.66 -1.56
CA SER A 289 -8.17 -28.21 -1.59
C SER A 289 -6.73 -27.66 -1.62
N ASP A 290 -6.23 -27.38 -2.81
CA ASP A 290 -4.85 -26.96 -3.00
C ASP A 290 -4.75 -25.48 -2.61
N VAL A 291 -4.36 -25.24 -1.35
CA VAL A 291 -4.16 -23.88 -0.84
C VAL A 291 -2.78 -23.43 -1.29
N ASP A 292 -2.75 -22.40 -2.14
CA ASP A 292 -1.51 -21.74 -2.54
C ASP A 292 -0.83 -21.17 -1.29
N LEU A 293 0.30 -21.75 -0.92
CA LEU A 293 1.05 -21.34 0.28
C LEU A 293 1.72 -19.98 0.09
N THR A 294 1.87 -19.48 -1.13
CA THR A 294 2.52 -18.20 -1.41
C THR A 294 1.80 -17.04 -0.73
N PRO A 295 2.39 -16.42 0.32
CA PRO A 295 1.70 -15.38 1.07
C PRO A 295 1.57 -14.11 0.23
N LEU A 296 0.33 -13.64 0.08
CA LEU A 296 0.02 -12.42 -0.69
C LEU A 296 0.16 -11.15 0.15
N ARG A 297 -0.04 -11.28 1.46
CA ARG A 297 -0.08 -10.15 2.40
C ARG A 297 0.68 -10.47 3.68
N LEU A 298 1.41 -9.48 4.17
CA LEU A 298 1.91 -9.44 5.54
C LEU A 298 1.10 -8.41 6.33
N MET A 299 0.62 -8.77 7.51
CA MET A 299 -0.15 -7.88 8.37
C MET A 299 0.52 -7.80 9.73
N ILE A 300 0.86 -6.60 10.16
CA ILE A 300 1.45 -6.37 11.47
C ILE A 300 0.42 -5.60 12.29
N ILE A 301 -0.14 -6.26 13.29
CA ILE A 301 -1.19 -5.72 14.15
C ILE A 301 -0.57 -5.41 15.50
N ASN A 302 -0.50 -4.14 15.85
CA ASN A 302 0.12 -3.65 17.08
C ASN A 302 -0.82 -2.70 17.85
N ARG A 303 -0.32 -2.15 18.96
CA ARG A 303 -1.03 -1.12 19.74
C ARG A 303 -0.81 0.28 19.18
N GLU A 304 0.40 0.55 18.71
CA GLU A 304 0.93 1.86 18.39
C GLU A 304 0.41 2.43 17.06
N GLY A 305 0.21 1.58 16.05
CA GLY A 305 -0.21 1.96 14.70
C GLY A 305 0.93 1.90 13.67
N GLY A 306 0.81 2.74 12.65
CA GLY A 306 1.77 2.83 11.54
C GLY A 306 3.08 3.54 11.91
N VAL A 307 4.02 3.58 10.97
CA VAL A 307 5.36 4.16 11.18
C VAL A 307 5.28 5.69 11.17
N PRO A 308 5.67 6.40 12.24
CA PRO A 308 5.67 7.88 12.29
C PRO A 308 6.48 8.51 11.15
N SER A 309 6.02 9.66 10.64
CA SER A 309 6.66 10.37 9.53
C SER A 309 7.18 11.75 9.90
N TYR A 310 8.43 12.03 9.52
CA TYR A 310 9.06 13.36 9.63
C TYR A 310 8.35 14.39 8.76
N ALA A 311 7.88 13.98 7.58
CA ALA A 311 7.16 14.83 6.64
C ALA A 311 5.79 15.31 7.17
N ARG A 312 5.25 14.63 8.19
CA ARG A 312 3.88 14.82 8.66
C ARG A 312 3.81 15.12 10.15
N SER A 313 4.85 15.70 10.73
CA SER A 313 4.87 16.11 12.14
C SER A 313 4.54 14.96 13.11
N GLY A 314 5.00 13.74 12.80
CA GLY A 314 4.79 12.54 13.63
C GLY A 314 3.53 11.73 13.32
N TYR A 315 2.66 12.17 12.42
CA TYR A 315 1.59 11.29 11.92
C TYR A 315 2.18 10.15 11.07
N PRO A 316 1.50 8.98 11.00
CA PRO A 316 2.03 7.83 10.26
C PRO A 316 2.26 8.10 8.77
N HIS A 317 3.27 7.41 8.20
CA HIS A 317 3.43 7.26 6.77
C HIS A 317 2.22 6.53 6.19
N LEU A 318 1.73 6.98 5.03
CA LEU A 318 0.57 6.38 4.37
C LEU A 318 0.98 5.20 3.47
N LEU A 319 2.06 5.41 2.73
CA LEU A 319 2.64 4.45 1.79
C LEU A 319 4.16 4.63 1.84
N ILE A 320 4.90 3.53 1.95
CA ILE A 320 6.37 3.51 1.97
C ILE A 320 6.87 2.60 0.84
N ASN A 321 7.81 3.11 0.05
CA ASN A 321 8.62 2.32 -0.88
C ASN A 321 9.89 1.83 -0.16
N LEU A 322 9.93 0.55 0.23
CA LEU A 322 11.05 0.02 1.00
C LEU A 322 12.38 0.09 0.24
N SER A 323 12.38 -0.10 -1.09
CA SER A 323 13.60 0.00 -1.88
C SER A 323 14.24 1.39 -1.92
N SER A 324 13.48 2.47 -1.69
CA SER A 324 14.04 3.83 -1.73
C SER A 324 14.05 4.52 -0.37
N GLU A 325 13.05 4.29 0.48
CA GLU A 325 12.83 5.10 1.70
C GLU A 325 13.36 4.44 2.98
N TYR A 326 13.70 3.15 2.96
CA TYR A 326 14.04 2.40 4.18
C TYR A 326 15.18 3.01 5.00
N SER A 327 16.32 3.27 4.37
CA SER A 327 17.50 3.85 5.04
C SER A 327 17.21 5.26 5.59
N HIS A 328 16.53 6.09 4.80
CA HIS A 328 16.23 7.45 5.21
C HIS A 328 15.21 7.54 6.34
N ILE A 329 14.22 6.63 6.38
CA ILE A 329 13.29 6.53 7.52
C ILE A 329 14.05 6.17 8.79
N HIS A 330 15.03 5.27 8.70
CA HIS A 330 15.88 4.91 9.84
C HIS A 330 16.70 6.12 10.32
N ASP A 331 17.34 6.84 9.41
CA ASP A 331 18.21 7.98 9.74
C ASP A 331 17.43 9.22 10.24
N THR A 332 16.18 9.40 9.80
CA THR A 332 15.32 10.54 10.16
C THR A 332 14.36 10.21 11.31
N PHE A 333 14.50 9.05 11.95
CA PHE A 333 13.62 8.66 13.05
C PHE A 333 13.93 9.50 14.29
N HIS A 334 12.97 10.30 14.75
CA HIS A 334 13.18 11.22 15.86
C HIS A 334 13.19 10.52 17.23
N ASP A 335 14.06 10.96 18.14
CA ASP A 335 14.21 10.40 19.50
C ASP A 335 12.90 10.19 20.29
N PRO A 336 11.94 11.14 20.30
CA PRO A 336 10.69 10.97 21.04
C PRO A 336 9.85 9.79 20.55
N TRP A 337 10.00 9.40 19.27
CA TRP A 337 9.24 8.29 18.70
C TRP A 337 9.75 6.93 19.16
N HIS A 338 10.98 6.82 19.66
CA HIS A 338 11.41 5.59 20.32
C HIS A 338 10.59 5.29 21.58
N ASN A 339 10.03 6.31 22.22
CA ASN A 339 9.18 6.14 23.39
C ASN A 339 7.72 5.88 23.01
N THR A 340 7.20 6.54 21.97
CA THR A 340 5.79 6.35 21.55
C THR A 340 5.59 5.13 20.67
N ASN A 341 6.60 4.80 19.86
CA ASN A 341 6.59 3.77 18.84
C ASN A 341 7.88 2.92 18.84
N PRO A 342 8.25 2.28 19.96
CA PRO A 342 9.50 1.53 20.09
C PRO A 342 9.68 0.44 19.03
N THR A 343 8.59 -0.18 18.59
CA THR A 343 8.64 -1.35 17.69
C THR A 343 8.55 -0.99 16.21
N ALA A 344 8.38 0.29 15.86
CA ALA A 344 8.16 0.71 14.47
C ALA A 344 9.33 0.33 13.55
N LEU A 345 10.57 0.57 13.96
CA LEU A 345 11.76 0.26 13.13
C LEU A 345 11.98 -1.25 13.00
N SER A 346 11.78 -2.01 14.07
CA SER A 346 11.88 -3.47 14.05
C SER A 346 10.84 -4.08 13.11
N ASN A 347 9.60 -3.59 13.16
CA ASN A 347 8.53 -4.01 12.25
C ASN A 347 8.77 -3.58 10.79
N LEU A 348 9.43 -2.44 10.58
CA LEU A 348 9.84 -1.99 9.25
C LEU A 348 10.90 -2.94 8.66
N ALA A 349 11.89 -3.34 9.47
CA ALA A 349 12.90 -4.33 9.08
C ALA A 349 12.25 -5.69 8.76
N LEU A 350 11.33 -6.17 9.60
CA LEU A 350 10.55 -7.38 9.32
C LEU A 350 9.84 -7.29 7.97
N ALA A 351 9.17 -6.18 7.69
CA ALA A 351 8.46 -5.99 6.43
C ALA A 351 9.41 -6.03 5.22
N GLN A 352 10.60 -5.44 5.34
CA GLN A 352 11.65 -5.53 4.32
C GLN A 352 12.10 -6.98 4.10
N THR A 353 12.38 -7.72 5.17
CA THR A 353 12.82 -9.12 5.10
C THR A 353 11.76 -10.00 4.44
N CYS A 354 10.52 -9.96 4.92
CA CYS A 354 9.42 -10.74 4.37
C CYS A 354 9.12 -10.39 2.91
N LEU A 355 9.01 -9.10 2.57
CA LEU A 355 8.66 -8.67 1.21
C LEU A 355 9.79 -8.94 0.19
N THR A 356 11.02 -9.14 0.64
CA THR A 356 12.13 -9.56 -0.21
C THR A 356 11.95 -11.00 -0.67
N TYR A 357 11.51 -11.90 0.21
CA TYR A 357 11.21 -13.29 -0.12
C TYR A 357 9.87 -13.48 -0.83
N MET A 358 8.89 -12.65 -0.52
CA MET A 358 7.56 -12.71 -1.14
C MET A 358 7.57 -12.21 -2.60
N PRO A 359 6.56 -12.59 -3.41
CA PRO A 359 6.39 -12.04 -4.75
C PRO A 359 6.28 -10.50 -4.73
N PRO A 360 6.73 -9.79 -5.79
CA PRO A 360 6.66 -8.32 -5.87
C PRO A 360 5.25 -7.74 -5.78
N THR A 361 4.22 -8.53 -6.11
CA THR A 361 2.81 -8.14 -6.00
C THR A 361 2.30 -8.12 -4.55
N SER A 362 3.08 -8.66 -3.62
CA SER A 362 2.75 -8.73 -2.21
C SER A 362 2.94 -7.38 -1.53
N SER A 363 2.15 -7.13 -0.49
CA SER A 363 2.24 -5.89 0.29
C SER A 363 2.11 -6.18 1.78
N ALA A 364 2.73 -5.33 2.58
CA ALA A 364 2.65 -5.39 4.03
C ALA A 364 1.81 -4.22 4.57
N VAL A 365 1.03 -4.45 5.62
CA VAL A 365 0.21 -3.42 6.27
C VAL A 365 0.53 -3.41 7.75
N MET A 366 0.91 -2.24 8.26
CA MET A 366 1.01 -1.99 9.70
C MET A 366 -0.23 -1.27 10.19
N VAL A 367 -0.93 -1.85 11.15
CA VAL A 367 -2.22 -1.34 11.65
C VAL A 367 -2.30 -1.43 13.16
N SER A 368 -3.01 -0.48 13.76
CA SER A 368 -3.40 -0.56 15.17
C SER A 368 -4.63 -1.46 15.31
N HIS A 369 -4.74 -2.21 16.41
CA HIS A 369 -5.95 -2.95 16.80
C HIS A 369 -7.26 -2.12 16.76
N ARG A 370 -7.16 -0.77 16.78
CA ARG A 370 -8.28 0.17 16.71
C ARG A 370 -8.89 0.33 15.31
N SER A 371 -8.22 -0.09 14.25
CA SER A 371 -8.66 0.16 12.87
C SER A 371 -8.77 -1.10 11.99
N PRO A 372 -9.49 -2.16 12.42
CA PRO A 372 -9.65 -3.40 11.64
C PRO A 372 -10.37 -3.17 10.31
N SER A 373 -11.28 -2.19 10.23
CA SER A 373 -11.93 -1.81 8.96
C SER A 373 -10.94 -1.38 7.89
N SER A 374 -9.79 -0.83 8.29
CA SER A 374 -8.74 -0.42 7.35
C SER A 374 -8.01 -1.61 6.75
N LEU A 375 -7.93 -2.74 7.46
CA LEU A 375 -7.40 -4.00 6.92
C LEU A 375 -8.29 -4.53 5.80
N ILE A 376 -9.61 -4.52 6.01
CA ILE A 376 -10.61 -4.93 5.02
C ILE A 376 -10.55 -4.03 3.79
N ALA A 377 -10.58 -2.71 4.01
CA ALA A 377 -10.51 -1.74 2.93
C ALA A 377 -9.21 -1.89 2.13
N ASN A 378 -8.07 -2.14 2.79
CA ASN A 378 -6.80 -2.34 2.13
C ASN A 378 -6.69 -3.70 1.39
N LEU A 379 -7.32 -4.76 1.91
CA LEU A 379 -7.38 -6.04 1.21
C LEU A 379 -8.08 -5.88 -0.14
N ILE A 380 -9.21 -5.18 -0.16
CA ILE A 380 -10.05 -4.98 -1.36
C ILE A 380 -9.39 -3.99 -2.32
N THR A 381 -8.94 -2.83 -1.82
CA THR A 381 -8.49 -1.73 -2.70
C THR A 381 -7.01 -1.81 -3.06
N ASN A 382 -6.22 -2.55 -2.28
CA ASN A 382 -4.76 -2.53 -2.31
C ASN A 382 -4.17 -1.11 -2.36
N LYS A 383 -4.81 -0.17 -1.66
CA LYS A 383 -4.43 1.25 -1.60
C LYS A 383 -4.33 1.71 -0.15
N PRO A 384 -3.50 2.72 0.12
CA PRO A 384 -3.53 3.36 1.43
C PRO A 384 -4.89 4.06 1.62
N ALA A 385 -5.35 4.15 2.87
CA ALA A 385 -6.64 4.80 3.19
C ALA A 385 -6.69 6.26 2.73
N LEU A 386 -5.52 6.91 2.69
CA LEU A 386 -5.29 8.23 2.11
C LEU A 386 -4.07 8.13 1.20
N SER A 387 -4.08 8.80 0.05
CA SER A 387 -2.95 8.76 -0.87
C SER A 387 -1.80 9.65 -0.37
N SER A 388 -0.57 9.13 -0.46
CA SER A 388 0.64 9.84 -0.04
C SER A 388 0.95 11.07 -0.90
N SER A 389 0.48 11.08 -2.15
CA SER A 389 0.70 12.14 -3.13
C SER A 389 -0.26 13.34 -2.99
N LEU A 390 -1.22 13.29 -2.06
CA LEU A 390 -2.12 14.41 -1.82
C LEU A 390 -1.42 15.55 -1.05
N PRO A 391 -1.75 16.82 -1.34
CA PRO A 391 -1.22 17.96 -0.60
C PRO A 391 -1.47 17.86 0.91
N HIS A 392 -0.45 18.20 1.72
CA HIS A 392 -0.49 18.10 3.18
C HIS A 392 -1.67 18.88 3.80
N ALA A 393 -2.04 20.03 3.22
CA ALA A 393 -3.17 20.83 3.67
C ALA A 393 -4.51 20.08 3.59
N LEU A 394 -4.73 19.27 2.55
CA LEU A 394 -5.97 18.50 2.36
C LEU A 394 -6.04 17.28 3.30
N LEU A 395 -4.89 16.76 3.70
CA LEU A 395 -4.77 15.62 4.61
C LEU A 395 -5.03 16.03 6.06
N GLN A 396 -4.51 17.19 6.48
CA GLN A 396 -4.71 17.72 7.84
C GLN A 396 -6.09 18.38 8.02
N GLY A 397 -6.57 19.13 7.02
CA GLY A 397 -7.81 19.92 7.14
C GLY A 397 -9.09 19.11 7.35
N ASN A 398 -9.10 17.82 6.96
CA ASN A 398 -10.30 16.98 7.02
C ASN A 398 -10.39 16.08 8.27
N ARG A 399 -9.44 16.14 9.22
CA ARG A 399 -9.35 15.22 10.39
C ARG A 399 -9.39 13.72 10.03
N ARG A 400 -9.07 13.38 8.77
CA ARG A 400 -9.06 11.99 8.29
C ARG A 400 -7.77 11.27 8.63
N LEU A 401 -6.68 12.02 8.83
CA LEU A 401 -5.41 11.49 9.28
C LEU A 401 -5.40 11.45 10.81
N THR A 402 -5.27 10.27 11.38
CA THR A 402 -5.14 10.03 12.82
C THR A 402 -3.87 9.26 13.11
N ALA A 403 -3.41 9.25 14.37
CA ALA A 403 -2.26 8.44 14.80
C ALA A 403 -2.44 6.93 14.53
N HIS A 404 -3.69 6.46 14.42
CA HIS A 404 -4.03 5.05 14.16
C HIS A 404 -4.26 4.74 12.68
N THR A 405 -3.90 5.68 11.79
CA THR A 405 -3.95 5.44 10.34
C THR A 405 -2.90 4.38 9.99
N PRO A 406 -3.26 3.35 9.20
CA PRO A 406 -2.31 2.31 8.84
C PRO A 406 -1.25 2.82 7.87
N THR A 407 -0.09 2.16 7.91
CA THR A 407 0.99 2.35 6.93
C THR A 407 0.99 1.17 5.97
N LEU A 408 0.88 1.46 4.67
CA LEU A 408 1.05 0.46 3.62
C LEU A 408 2.52 0.41 3.20
N LEU A 409 3.09 -0.78 3.18
CA LEU A 409 4.48 -1.04 2.85
C LEU A 409 4.51 -1.90 1.59
N ARG A 410 5.36 -1.51 0.64
CA ARG A 410 5.65 -2.34 -0.53
C ARG A 410 7.15 -2.46 -0.67
N ARG A 411 7.60 -3.58 -1.25
CA ARG A 411 8.97 -3.69 -1.73
C ARG A 411 9.29 -2.50 -2.63
N GLY A 412 8.34 -2.21 -3.54
CA GLY A 412 8.37 -1.07 -4.43
C GLY A 412 9.47 -1.18 -5.47
N LEU A 413 9.84 -0.05 -6.06
CA LEU A 413 10.79 0.02 -7.16
C LEU A 413 11.83 1.10 -6.88
N PRO A 414 13.11 0.89 -7.23
CA PRO A 414 14.10 1.95 -7.11
C PRO A 414 13.71 3.14 -7.99
N ILE A 415 13.83 4.35 -7.46
CA ILE A 415 13.56 5.59 -8.20
C ILE A 415 14.92 6.19 -8.59
N ARG A 416 15.07 6.56 -9.85
CA ARG A 416 16.26 7.25 -10.37
C ARG A 416 15.88 8.55 -11.05
N VAL A 417 16.72 9.57 -10.89
CA VAL A 417 16.60 10.86 -11.57
C VAL A 417 17.71 10.99 -12.60
N LEU A 418 17.34 11.04 -13.87
CA LEU A 418 18.24 11.23 -15.00
C LEU A 418 18.19 12.69 -15.45
N ARG A 419 19.34 13.29 -15.79
CA ARG A 419 19.42 14.68 -16.26
C ARG A 419 19.86 14.80 -17.71
N THR A 420 20.48 13.75 -18.25
CA THR A 420 20.99 13.73 -19.62
C THR A 420 20.15 12.80 -20.48
N THR A 421 19.94 13.18 -21.75
CA THR A 421 19.26 12.33 -22.74
C THR A 421 20.04 11.08 -23.11
N SER A 422 21.37 11.08 -22.93
CA SER A 422 22.23 9.91 -23.13
C SER A 422 21.96 8.78 -22.15
N ASP A 423 21.50 9.12 -20.95
CA ASP A 423 21.29 8.15 -19.86
C ASP A 423 19.94 7.44 -19.99
N ILE A 424 19.10 7.90 -20.93
CA ILE A 424 17.78 7.34 -21.21
C ILE A 424 17.95 6.14 -22.15
N ASP A 425 17.49 4.98 -21.69
CA ASP A 425 17.27 3.82 -22.55
C ASP A 425 16.06 4.11 -23.45
N ARG A 426 16.35 4.53 -24.68
CA ARG A 426 15.35 4.92 -25.66
C ARG A 426 14.38 3.78 -25.97
N ALA A 427 14.87 2.54 -26.04
CA ALA A 427 14.03 1.40 -26.38
C ALA A 427 12.99 1.13 -25.29
N LYS A 428 13.42 1.12 -24.03
CA LYS A 428 12.51 0.91 -22.89
C LYS A 428 11.56 2.09 -22.68
N MET A 429 12.06 3.33 -22.85
CA MET A 429 11.21 4.53 -22.76
C MET A 429 10.13 4.54 -23.83
N ASN A 430 10.47 4.18 -25.08
CA ASN A 430 9.48 4.09 -26.17
C ASN A 430 8.42 3.06 -25.84
N ALA A 431 8.81 1.84 -25.44
CA ALA A 431 7.88 0.80 -25.05
C ALA A 431 6.93 1.24 -23.93
N LEU A 432 7.45 1.92 -22.90
CA LEU A 432 6.63 2.47 -21.81
C LEU A 432 5.62 3.50 -22.31
N LEU A 433 6.05 4.46 -23.12
CA LEU A 433 5.20 5.53 -23.64
C LEU A 433 4.12 4.96 -24.57
N GLU A 434 4.48 4.10 -25.51
CA GLU A 434 3.53 3.53 -26.46
C GLU A 434 2.49 2.65 -25.76
N GLN A 435 2.90 1.82 -24.80
CA GLN A 435 1.97 0.98 -24.03
C GLN A 435 1.07 1.79 -23.09
N SER A 436 1.58 2.87 -22.49
CA SER A 436 0.81 3.69 -21.55
C SER A 436 -0.22 4.59 -22.24
N PHE A 437 0.14 5.17 -23.39
CA PHE A 437 -0.70 6.11 -24.12
C PHE A 437 -1.49 5.46 -25.27
N GLY A 438 -1.12 4.25 -25.71
CA GLY A 438 -1.80 3.52 -26.78
C GLY A 438 -1.60 4.16 -28.17
N ARG A 439 -0.46 4.84 -28.40
CA ARG A 439 -0.13 5.53 -29.64
C ARG A 439 1.34 5.34 -29.98
N THR A 440 1.68 5.38 -31.26
CA THR A 440 3.05 5.25 -31.76
C THR A 440 3.82 6.56 -31.60
N LEU A 441 5.03 6.48 -31.05
CA LEU A 441 5.88 7.64 -30.78
C LEU A 441 6.63 8.07 -32.06
N ASP A 442 6.72 9.38 -32.30
CA ASP A 442 7.67 9.93 -33.26
C ASP A 442 9.05 10.09 -32.63
N GLU A 443 9.79 8.98 -32.56
CA GLU A 443 11.06 8.89 -31.83
C GLU A 443 12.05 10.00 -32.20
N HIS A 444 12.26 10.24 -33.50
CA HIS A 444 13.25 11.20 -33.97
C HIS A 444 12.90 12.62 -33.50
N ALA A 445 11.68 13.08 -33.78
CA ALA A 445 11.23 14.41 -33.38
C ALA A 445 11.18 14.57 -31.86
N PHE A 446 10.78 13.52 -31.13
CA PHE A 446 10.67 13.54 -29.68
C PHE A 446 12.04 13.69 -29.00
N TYR A 447 13.01 12.83 -29.32
CA TYR A 447 14.33 12.87 -28.68
C TYR A 447 15.14 14.09 -29.10
N GLN A 448 15.04 14.53 -30.36
CA GLN A 448 15.70 15.76 -30.82
C GLN A 448 15.22 16.98 -30.01
N ARG A 449 13.93 17.07 -29.69
CA ARG A 449 13.41 18.13 -28.82
C ARG A 449 13.92 17.97 -27.38
N LEU A 450 13.92 16.75 -26.85
CA LEU A 450 14.38 16.50 -25.48
C LEU A 450 15.85 16.90 -25.28
N GLU A 451 16.71 16.70 -26.26
CA GLU A 451 18.13 17.11 -26.18
C GLU A 451 18.32 18.61 -25.91
N HIS A 452 17.37 19.45 -26.32
CA HIS A 452 17.43 20.89 -26.11
C HIS A 452 16.62 21.40 -24.91
N SER A 453 15.64 20.64 -24.45
CA SER A 453 14.63 21.10 -23.49
C SER A 453 14.54 20.26 -22.22
N LEU A 454 15.24 19.14 -22.11
CA LEU A 454 15.17 18.28 -20.93
C LEU A 454 15.70 19.00 -19.68
N ASP A 455 14.92 18.96 -18.60
CA ASP A 455 15.39 19.33 -17.25
C ASP A 455 15.79 18.07 -16.48
N PHE A 456 14.86 17.13 -16.34
CA PHE A 456 15.11 15.83 -15.75
C PHE A 456 14.04 14.80 -16.13
N VAL A 457 14.40 13.51 -16.01
CA VAL A 457 13.49 12.37 -16.12
C VAL A 457 13.56 11.57 -14.83
N ILE A 458 12.41 11.29 -14.23
CA ILE A 458 12.29 10.35 -13.12
C ILE A 458 11.87 9.01 -13.69
N VAL A 459 12.62 7.95 -13.41
CA VAL A 459 12.31 6.58 -13.83
C VAL A 459 12.10 5.72 -12.58
N ALA A 460 11.01 4.96 -12.55
CA ALA A 460 10.72 3.97 -11.54
C ALA A 460 11.03 2.55 -12.05
N GLY A 461 11.89 1.85 -11.30
CA GLY A 461 12.33 0.49 -11.61
C GLY A 461 13.02 0.41 -12.97
N ASP A 462 12.74 -0.65 -13.71
CA ASP A 462 13.20 -0.83 -15.09
C ASP A 462 12.19 -0.26 -16.10
N TYR A 463 11.99 1.06 -16.08
CA TYR A 463 11.02 1.78 -16.93
C TYR A 463 9.57 1.30 -16.77
N VAL A 464 9.19 0.89 -15.55
CA VAL A 464 7.80 0.56 -15.22
C VAL A 464 6.92 1.81 -15.19
N GLY A 465 7.52 2.95 -14.84
CA GLY A 465 6.90 4.26 -14.99
C GLY A 465 7.95 5.36 -15.08
N ALA A 466 7.56 6.48 -15.68
CA ALA A 466 8.44 7.62 -15.88
C ALA A 466 7.68 8.95 -15.86
N ALA A 467 8.37 9.98 -15.37
CA ALA A 467 7.95 11.38 -15.46
C ALA A 467 9.04 12.18 -16.16
N ILE A 468 8.71 12.79 -17.31
CA ILE A 468 9.63 13.60 -18.11
C ILE A 468 9.26 15.07 -17.91
N VAL A 469 10.20 15.86 -17.41
CA VAL A 469 10.04 17.29 -17.20
C VAL A 469 11.00 18.05 -18.12
N THR A 470 10.44 19.00 -18.88
CA THR A 470 11.17 19.87 -19.78
C THR A 470 11.16 21.31 -19.26
N ASN A 471 12.15 22.09 -19.68
CA ASN A 471 12.29 23.50 -19.39
C ASN A 471 11.97 24.30 -20.65
N GLU A 472 10.71 24.69 -20.80
CA GLU A 472 10.22 25.33 -22.02
C GLU A 472 10.60 26.83 -22.07
N PRO A 473 11.18 27.30 -23.18
CA PRO A 473 11.61 28.69 -23.29
C PRO A 473 10.40 29.64 -23.36
N SER A 474 10.43 30.71 -22.57
CA SER A 474 9.44 31.78 -22.57
C SER A 474 10.07 33.09 -23.05
N LYS A 475 9.37 33.86 -23.90
CA LYS A 475 9.92 35.08 -24.53
C LYS A 475 10.19 36.24 -23.56
N SER A 476 9.65 36.20 -22.34
CA SER A 476 9.60 37.37 -21.44
C SER A 476 9.80 37.01 -19.97
N ALA A 477 10.27 35.80 -19.66
CA ALA A 477 10.38 35.30 -18.29
C ALA A 477 11.38 34.15 -18.15
N GLU A 478 11.56 33.70 -16.91
CA GLU A 478 12.18 32.42 -16.61
C GLU A 478 11.52 31.27 -17.39
N PRO A 479 12.29 30.25 -17.77
CA PRO A 479 11.76 29.10 -18.50
C PRO A 479 10.77 28.30 -17.63
N ILE A 480 9.78 27.69 -18.28
CA ILE A 480 8.65 27.04 -17.61
C ILE A 480 8.98 25.58 -17.40
N SER A 481 8.94 25.12 -16.14
CA SER A 481 9.02 23.69 -15.84
C SER A 481 7.72 23.01 -16.24
N TYR A 482 7.80 22.17 -17.27
CA TYR A 482 6.64 21.55 -17.90
C TYR A 482 6.74 20.02 -17.80
N LEU A 483 5.73 19.38 -17.20
CA LEU A 483 5.62 17.92 -17.18
C LEU A 483 5.07 17.45 -18.54
N ASP A 484 5.97 16.97 -19.39
CA ASP A 484 5.67 16.59 -20.77
C ASP A 484 5.07 15.19 -20.89
N LYS A 485 5.60 14.24 -20.12
CA LYS A 485 5.06 12.87 -20.05
C LYS A 485 5.01 12.40 -18.62
N PHE A 486 3.89 11.78 -18.27
CA PHE A 486 3.71 11.04 -17.03
C PHE A 486 3.08 9.69 -17.38
N ALA A 487 3.87 8.63 -17.32
CA ALA A 487 3.51 7.33 -17.87
C ALA A 487 3.77 6.23 -16.85
N VAL A 488 2.83 5.28 -16.74
CA VAL A 488 2.97 4.08 -15.90
C VAL A 488 2.33 2.92 -16.64
N LEU A 489 3.03 1.79 -16.70
CA LEU A 489 2.53 0.58 -17.34
C LEU A 489 1.15 0.19 -16.78
N PRO A 490 0.19 -0.21 -17.64
CA PRO A 490 -1.14 -0.60 -17.20
C PRO A 490 -1.16 -1.70 -16.12
N SER A 491 -0.17 -2.61 -16.15
CA SER A 491 0.01 -3.70 -15.18
C SER A 491 0.37 -3.22 -13.77
N HIS A 492 1.02 -2.04 -13.65
CA HIS A 492 1.48 -1.48 -12.37
C HIS A 492 0.64 -0.28 -11.92
N GLN A 493 -0.40 0.07 -12.67
CA GLN A 493 -1.37 1.08 -12.25
C GLN A 493 -2.26 0.54 -11.11
N GLY A 494 -2.16 1.16 -9.94
CA GLY A 494 -2.85 0.71 -8.72
C GLY A 494 -1.91 0.11 -7.67
N ASP A 495 -0.66 -0.18 -8.04
CA ASP A 495 0.36 -0.70 -7.12
C ASP A 495 1.08 0.41 -6.32
N GLY A 496 0.57 1.65 -6.33
CA GLY A 496 1.20 2.80 -5.67
C GLY A 496 2.35 3.45 -6.48
N THR A 497 2.80 2.87 -7.59
CA THR A 497 3.86 3.44 -8.46
C THR A 497 3.60 4.88 -8.90
N VAL A 498 2.33 5.19 -9.20
CA VAL A 498 1.90 6.56 -9.54
C VAL A 498 2.14 7.54 -8.39
N ASP A 499 1.88 7.11 -7.16
CA ASP A 499 2.08 7.94 -5.98
C ASP A 499 3.58 8.13 -5.70
N PHE A 500 4.38 7.06 -5.84
CA PHE A 500 5.85 7.14 -5.71
C PHE A 500 6.49 8.09 -6.73
N LEU A 501 6.08 8.00 -8.00
CA LEU A 501 6.54 8.92 -9.05
C LEU A 501 6.12 10.36 -8.78
N TRP A 502 4.91 10.58 -8.26
CA TRP A 502 4.44 11.93 -7.96
C TRP A 502 5.15 12.54 -6.76
N VAL A 503 5.43 11.76 -5.70
CA VAL A 503 6.24 12.21 -4.56
C VAL A 503 7.66 12.54 -5.03
N ALA A 504 8.28 11.68 -5.83
CA ALA A 504 9.60 11.98 -6.41
C ALA A 504 9.58 13.24 -7.30
N LEU A 505 8.51 13.44 -8.07
CA LEU A 505 8.32 14.65 -8.89
C LEU A 505 8.17 15.90 -8.02
N HIS A 506 7.40 15.82 -6.94
CA HIS A 506 7.26 16.89 -5.95
C HIS A 506 8.64 17.28 -5.39
N ASP A 507 9.43 16.28 -4.99
CA ASP A 507 10.74 16.50 -4.36
C ASP A 507 11.79 17.07 -5.32
N GLU A 508 11.67 16.81 -6.62
CA GLU A 508 12.57 17.37 -7.65
C GLU A 508 12.12 18.71 -8.24
N SER A 509 10.88 19.14 -8.02
CA SER A 509 10.30 20.33 -8.68
C SER A 509 9.75 21.37 -7.71
N TYR A 510 8.44 21.36 -7.44
CA TYR A 510 7.75 22.43 -6.71
C TYR A 510 7.86 22.33 -5.19
N GLY A 511 8.25 21.17 -4.66
CA GLY A 511 8.50 20.92 -3.23
C GLY A 511 9.90 21.35 -2.75
N LEU A 512 10.83 21.66 -3.66
CA LEU A 512 12.21 22.00 -3.29
C LEU A 512 12.29 23.15 -2.28
N GLY A 513 13.16 22.98 -1.28
CA GLY A 513 13.36 23.89 -0.17
C GLY A 513 12.35 23.72 0.97
N HIS A 514 11.53 22.67 0.92
CA HIS A 514 10.67 22.25 2.02
C HIS A 514 11.31 21.10 2.83
N PRO A 515 11.27 21.13 4.18
CA PRO A 515 11.77 20.01 5.01
C PRO A 515 11.14 18.64 4.69
N PHE A 516 9.94 18.66 4.12
CA PHE A 516 9.18 17.45 3.76
C PHE A 516 9.58 16.86 2.40
N SER A 517 10.41 17.56 1.62
CA SER A 517 10.87 17.12 0.30
C SER A 517 12.22 16.42 0.31
N ALA A 518 12.69 16.02 1.49
CA ALA A 518 14.00 15.41 1.68
C ALA A 518 14.03 13.91 1.37
N ASN A 519 13.21 13.38 0.46
CA ASN A 519 13.20 11.93 0.20
C ASN A 519 14.43 11.50 -0.62
N PRO A 520 15.09 10.37 -0.30
CA PRO A 520 16.33 9.91 -0.93
C PRO A 520 16.07 9.21 -2.28
N ASN A 521 15.42 9.89 -3.23
CA ASN A 521 15.05 9.29 -4.52
C ASN A 521 16.19 9.37 -5.57
N GLY A 522 17.44 9.56 -5.14
CA GLY A 522 18.59 9.85 -6.04
C GLY A 522 18.55 11.24 -6.69
N GLY A 523 17.73 12.14 -6.14
CA GLY A 523 17.50 13.48 -6.66
C GLY A 523 18.22 14.59 -5.88
N LYS A 524 17.70 15.81 -5.92
CA LYS A 524 18.17 17.00 -5.19
C LYS A 524 17.92 16.93 -3.67
N GLY A 525 17.18 15.92 -3.19
CA GLY A 525 16.97 15.67 -1.75
C GLY A 525 16.34 16.86 -1.02
N GLY A 526 15.42 17.57 -1.67
CA GLY A 526 14.78 18.75 -1.10
C GLY A 526 15.64 20.01 -1.09
N VAL A 527 16.88 19.96 -1.59
CA VAL A 527 17.79 21.12 -1.66
C VAL A 527 17.59 21.87 -2.97
N GLY A 528 17.20 23.14 -2.88
CA GLY A 528 17.10 24.02 -4.03
C GLY A 528 16.00 25.06 -3.90
N GLU A 529 15.61 25.60 -5.05
CA GLU A 529 14.51 26.54 -5.17
C GLU A 529 13.35 25.88 -5.92
N GLY A 530 12.19 25.81 -5.27
CA GLY A 530 10.97 25.28 -5.85
C GLY A 530 10.52 26.08 -7.07
N ARG A 531 10.17 25.37 -8.15
CA ARG A 531 9.64 25.95 -9.38
C ARG A 531 8.20 25.50 -9.60
N ASP A 532 7.40 26.37 -10.20
CA ASP A 532 6.03 26.02 -10.57
C ASP A 532 6.07 24.92 -11.63
N LEU A 533 5.31 23.86 -11.41
CA LEU A 533 5.20 22.73 -12.35
C LEU A 533 3.90 22.85 -13.13
N VAL A 534 3.99 22.86 -14.46
CA VAL A 534 2.82 23.07 -15.34
C VAL A 534 2.65 21.85 -16.25
N TRP A 535 1.41 21.43 -16.52
CA TRP A 535 1.13 20.37 -17.49
C TRP A 535 -0.21 20.53 -18.18
N ARG A 536 -0.38 19.91 -19.35
CA ARG A 536 -1.68 19.79 -20.02
C ARG A 536 -2.16 18.35 -20.05
N SER A 537 -3.46 18.17 -19.98
CA SER A 537 -4.13 16.88 -20.18
C SER A 537 -5.34 17.05 -21.09
N ARG A 538 -5.66 16.02 -21.89
CA ARG A 538 -6.88 16.04 -22.72
C ARG A 538 -8.11 16.14 -21.83
N ALA A 539 -9.12 16.91 -22.21
CA ALA A 539 -10.31 17.11 -21.39
C ALA A 539 -11.07 15.81 -21.06
N ASN A 540 -11.01 14.81 -21.94
CA ASN A 540 -11.63 13.49 -21.78
C ASN A 540 -10.73 12.44 -21.10
N ASN A 541 -9.55 12.82 -20.62
CA ASN A 541 -8.65 11.88 -19.95
C ASN A 541 -9.25 11.43 -18.59
N PRO A 542 -9.45 10.11 -18.36
CA PRO A 542 -9.98 9.61 -17.08
C PRO A 542 -9.10 9.97 -15.87
N VAL A 543 -7.79 10.19 -16.09
CA VAL A 543 -6.83 10.57 -15.03
C VAL A 543 -7.07 12.01 -14.52
N ASN A 544 -7.85 12.84 -15.22
CA ASN A 544 -8.10 14.22 -14.80
C ASN A 544 -8.68 14.33 -13.39
N LYS A 545 -9.52 13.37 -12.96
CA LYS A 545 -10.01 13.34 -11.57
C LYS A 545 -8.87 13.30 -10.55
N TRP A 546 -7.84 12.50 -10.84
CA TRP A 546 -6.65 12.38 -10.00
C TRP A 546 -5.79 13.65 -10.04
N TYR A 547 -5.68 14.32 -11.20
CA TYR A 547 -4.97 15.61 -11.31
C TYR A 547 -5.68 16.74 -10.57
N PHE A 548 -7.02 16.84 -10.63
CA PHE A 548 -7.78 17.88 -9.92
C PHE A 548 -7.55 17.85 -8.41
N GLU A 549 -7.34 16.66 -7.83
CA GLU A 549 -7.09 16.50 -6.39
C GLU A 549 -5.68 16.91 -5.97
N ARG A 550 -4.73 17.00 -6.91
CA ARG A 550 -3.29 17.22 -6.63
C ARG A 550 -2.75 18.54 -7.15
N SER A 551 -3.39 19.12 -8.16
CA SER A 551 -3.04 20.44 -8.68
C SER A 551 -3.41 21.54 -7.69
N SER A 552 -2.60 22.59 -7.63
CA SER A 552 -2.96 23.84 -6.97
C SER A 552 -4.09 24.55 -7.71
N GLY A 553 -4.15 24.41 -9.04
CA GLY A 553 -5.26 24.91 -9.84
C GLY A 553 -5.28 24.37 -11.26
N HIS A 554 -6.36 24.70 -11.98
CA HIS A 554 -6.56 24.29 -13.36
C HIS A 554 -7.31 25.36 -14.17
N THR A 555 -7.13 25.34 -15.50
CA THR A 555 -7.92 26.13 -16.46
C THR A 555 -8.17 25.33 -17.74
N ARG A 556 -9.29 25.58 -18.41
CA ARG A 556 -9.63 24.89 -19.66
C ARG A 556 -9.14 25.70 -20.86
N MET A 557 -8.50 25.01 -21.79
CA MET A 557 -7.95 25.55 -23.03
C MET A 557 -8.48 24.72 -24.21
N GLY A 558 -9.73 24.95 -24.60
CA GLY A 558 -10.39 24.20 -25.67
C GLY A 558 -10.47 22.70 -25.38
N SER A 559 -9.76 21.88 -26.16
CA SER A 559 -9.70 20.41 -25.98
C SER A 559 -8.75 19.94 -24.87
N TRP A 560 -8.02 20.87 -24.27
CA TRP A 560 -7.04 20.63 -23.22
C TRP A 560 -7.46 21.26 -21.90
N VAL A 561 -6.95 20.72 -20.81
CA VAL A 561 -6.99 21.31 -19.47
C VAL A 561 -5.55 21.52 -19.03
N LEU A 562 -5.23 22.77 -18.70
CA LEU A 562 -3.95 23.17 -18.12
C LEU A 562 -4.06 23.03 -16.60
N PHE A 563 -3.08 22.38 -16.00
CA PHE A 563 -2.94 22.20 -14.57
C PHE A 563 -1.61 22.76 -14.11
N TRP A 564 -1.53 23.17 -12.84
CA TRP A 564 -0.27 23.56 -12.24
C TRP A 564 -0.18 23.19 -10.76
N CYS A 565 1.07 23.06 -10.29
CA CYS A 565 1.43 23.06 -8.88
C CYS A 565 2.34 24.27 -8.62
N ASP A 566 1.98 25.04 -7.61
CA ASP A 566 2.73 26.23 -7.21
C ASP A 566 3.95 25.86 -6.37
N ALA A 567 5.05 26.61 -6.54
CA ALA A 567 6.25 26.44 -5.73
C ALA A 567 5.96 26.66 -4.23
N GLU A 568 6.00 25.59 -3.43
CA GLU A 568 5.51 25.61 -2.05
C GLU A 568 6.32 26.56 -1.15
N LYS A 569 7.65 26.57 -1.32
CA LYS A 569 8.55 27.48 -0.60
C LYS A 569 8.14 28.94 -0.79
N ARG A 570 7.80 29.33 -2.03
CA ARG A 570 7.37 30.69 -2.37
C ARG A 570 6.05 31.05 -1.68
N LEU A 571 5.09 30.12 -1.71
CA LEU A 571 3.79 30.30 -1.03
C LEU A 571 3.97 30.46 0.48
N LYS A 572 4.81 29.65 1.11
CA LYS A 572 5.07 29.73 2.56
C LYS A 572 5.76 31.03 2.96
N LEU A 573 6.71 31.51 2.16
CA LEU A 573 7.35 32.80 2.41
C LEU A 573 6.34 33.95 2.36
N GLU A 574 5.43 33.93 1.39
CA GLU A 574 4.40 34.97 1.27
C GLU A 574 3.36 34.87 2.40
N GLN A 575 2.98 33.64 2.78
CA GLN A 575 2.13 33.41 3.95
C GLN A 575 2.79 33.93 5.25
N ALA A 576 4.08 33.66 5.44
CA ALA A 576 4.84 34.13 6.61
C ALA A 576 4.94 35.65 6.65
N ARG A 577 5.12 36.31 5.51
CA ARG A 577 5.12 37.79 5.40
C ARG A 577 3.79 38.41 5.83
N ARG A 578 2.66 37.72 5.62
CA ARG A 578 1.31 38.25 5.85
C ARG A 578 0.67 37.83 7.17
N LEU A 579 1.34 36.99 7.96
CA LEU A 579 0.88 36.51 9.27
C LEU A 579 -0.55 35.93 9.20
N ASN A 580 -1.57 36.74 9.57
CA ASN A 580 -2.98 36.36 9.75
C ASN A 580 -3.95 36.95 8.71
N ALA A 581 -3.50 37.73 7.73
CA ALA A 581 -4.39 38.34 6.73
C ALA A 581 -4.96 37.33 5.69
N GLY A 582 -4.47 36.08 5.72
CA GLY A 582 -4.72 35.10 4.66
C GLY A 582 -3.98 35.48 3.36
N MET A 583 -3.90 34.54 2.42
CA MET A 583 -3.41 34.86 1.08
C MET A 583 -4.45 35.73 0.35
N SER A 584 -4.01 36.65 -0.51
CA SER A 584 -4.96 37.38 -1.35
C SER A 584 -5.50 36.44 -2.43
N TYR A 585 -6.66 36.80 -3.01
CA TYR A 585 -7.29 35.96 -4.03
C TYR A 585 -6.51 35.93 -5.35
N VAL A 586 -5.72 36.98 -5.64
CA VAL A 586 -4.79 37.05 -6.77
C VAL A 586 -3.58 37.84 -6.32
N GLU A 587 -2.42 37.20 -6.32
CA GLU A 587 -1.17 37.86 -5.99
C GLU A 587 -0.62 38.67 -7.18
N GLU A 588 0.15 39.74 -6.93
CA GLU A 588 0.68 40.60 -8.01
C GLU A 588 1.54 39.81 -9.02
N TRP A 589 2.27 38.80 -8.53
CA TRP A 589 3.10 37.92 -9.33
C TRP A 589 2.31 36.89 -10.15
N GLU A 590 1.05 36.62 -9.81
CA GLU A 590 0.15 35.73 -10.58
C GLU A 590 -0.45 36.42 -11.80
N LYS A 591 -0.45 37.76 -11.81
CA LYS A 591 -1.06 38.55 -12.88
C LYS A 591 -0.40 38.26 -14.23
N GLY A 592 -1.19 37.75 -15.18
CA GLY A 592 -0.71 37.38 -16.52
C GLY A 592 0.11 36.08 -16.58
N ARG A 593 0.28 35.35 -15.48
CA ARG A 593 0.99 34.05 -15.45
C ARG A 593 0.29 33.00 -16.31
N LEU A 594 -1.03 32.86 -16.15
CA LEU A 594 -1.83 31.86 -16.88
C LEU A 594 -1.80 32.06 -18.39
N GLY A 595 -1.89 33.31 -18.87
CA GLY A 595 -1.80 33.63 -20.30
C GLY A 595 -0.45 33.22 -20.89
N ARG A 596 0.64 33.54 -20.20
CA ARG A 596 2.00 33.15 -20.61
C ARG A 596 2.17 31.63 -20.68
N TRP A 597 1.66 30.91 -19.69
CA TRP A 597 1.71 29.45 -19.69
C TRP A 597 0.90 28.85 -20.82
N ALA A 598 -0.33 29.34 -21.03
CA ALA A 598 -1.17 28.93 -22.14
C ALA A 598 -0.47 29.12 -23.49
N ASP A 599 0.13 30.30 -23.71
CA ASP A 599 0.81 30.65 -24.97
C ASP A 599 2.02 29.76 -25.30
N VAL A 600 2.72 29.23 -24.29
CA VAL A 600 3.87 28.32 -24.48
C VAL A 600 3.37 26.88 -24.61
N VAL A 601 2.52 26.42 -23.69
CA VAL A 601 2.04 25.05 -23.62
C VAL A 601 1.19 24.66 -24.84
N GLU A 602 0.48 25.61 -25.47
CA GLU A 602 -0.26 25.35 -26.70
C GLU A 602 0.66 25.09 -27.91
N LYS A 603 1.83 25.74 -27.94
CA LYS A 603 2.80 25.62 -29.05
C LYS A 603 3.67 24.36 -28.99
N ILE A 604 3.63 23.62 -27.88
CA ILE A 604 4.40 22.38 -27.73
C ILE A 604 3.89 21.34 -28.75
N PRO A 605 4.76 20.83 -29.64
CA PRO A 605 4.37 19.91 -30.70
C PRO A 605 3.88 18.57 -30.13
N SER A 606 3.11 17.83 -30.94
CA SER A 606 2.74 16.46 -30.62
C SER A 606 3.96 15.55 -30.71
N ALA A 607 4.10 14.63 -29.75
CA ALA A 607 5.12 13.57 -29.79
C ALA A 607 4.66 12.30 -30.53
N TRP A 608 3.40 12.27 -30.99
CA TRP A 608 2.75 11.09 -31.56
C TRP A 608 2.63 11.21 -33.08
N LYS A 609 2.83 10.09 -33.78
CA LYS A 609 2.58 9.95 -35.23
C LYS A 609 1.09 9.94 -35.57
#